data_AF-X6LN93-F1
#
_entry.id   AF-X6LN93-F1
#
_cell.length_a   1.000
_cell.length_b   1.000
_cell.length_c   1.000
_cell.angle_alpha   90.00
_cell.angle_beta   90.00
_cell.angle_gamma   90.00
#
_symmetry.space_group_name_H-M   'P 1'
#
loop_
_entity.id
_entity.type
_entity.pdbx_description
1 polymer ?
#
loop_
_entity_poly.entity_id
_entity_poly.type
_entity_poly.pdbx_seq_one_letter_code
_entity_poly.pdbx_strand_id
1 'polypeptide(L)'
;MRLKKNFEHIPRLMINQSQEKKTNIIHTPAFFVVVFFLISQLKLDGSTLELSYETWLFLHKRVLDSICDFVSKLLDHERVNPRVLIVTGGFSNCPYIVPRLEKLLREREKPIKIYQPSIPHETVVCGSVLWAIHYKHLSTFRAVSTLGWCVDKIWYPGDPDDDHKVSTSESPTGYIRKRLFNTIIRRDDKFENGVEHREEYIIPRYQKSVEFALYKSEHKYGVQYCDDKSKCQLLKKFEMYFENPFSEQVTFEIAIILKNDRVQLSYRHPDTDHRGFVQVRFEDGNVEDVVKIGTEKSKAEYKNMLVFLIDSVRSRKKDHIEEILQTV
;
A
#
# COMPACT_ATOMS: atom_id res chain seq x y z
N MET A 1 15.33 43.98 -59.07
CA MET A 1 14.94 42.96 -60.08
C MET A 1 14.15 41.87 -59.37
N ARG A 2 12.87 41.72 -59.74
CA ARG A 2 11.96 40.55 -59.71
C ARG A 2 11.93 39.60 -58.48
N LEU A 3 10.80 39.10 -57.99
CA LEU A 3 9.36 39.33 -58.17
C LEU A 3 8.68 38.38 -57.17
N LYS A 4 7.77 38.95 -56.36
CA LYS A 4 6.46 38.45 -55.92
C LYS A 4 5.92 37.15 -56.56
N LYS A 5 5.20 36.36 -55.75
CA LYS A 5 3.75 36.00 -55.84
C LYS A 5 3.51 34.67 -55.10
N ASN A 6 2.39 34.36 -54.46
CA ASN A 6 1.21 35.11 -54.02
C ASN A 6 0.47 34.18 -53.03
N PHE A 7 0.08 34.73 -51.89
CA PHE A 7 -1.06 34.25 -51.09
C PHE A 7 -2.32 34.91 -51.67
N GLU A 8 -3.35 34.12 -51.92
CA GLU A 8 -4.77 34.52 -52.04
C GLU A 8 -5.61 33.32 -51.57
N HIS A 9 -6.86 33.42 -51.14
CA HIS A 9 -7.58 34.32 -50.23
C HIS A 9 -8.87 33.54 -49.88
N ILE A 10 -9.33 33.64 -48.63
CA ILE A 10 -10.54 33.05 -48.01
C ILE A 10 -11.79 33.84 -48.54
N PRO A 11 -13.05 33.32 -48.75
CA PRO A 11 -13.97 32.88 -47.68
C PRO A 11 -15.17 31.93 -48.01
N ARG A 12 -15.86 31.55 -46.91
CA ARG A 12 -17.16 30.86 -46.78
C ARG A 12 -18.31 31.47 -47.60
N LEU A 13 -19.25 30.64 -48.06
CA LEU A 13 -20.69 30.93 -47.97
C LEU A 13 -21.55 29.65 -48.11
N MET A 14 -22.47 29.49 -47.15
CA MET A 14 -23.57 28.52 -47.16
C MET A 14 -24.60 28.90 -48.23
N ILE A 15 -25.13 27.91 -48.96
CA ILE A 15 -26.54 27.87 -49.39
C ILE A 15 -27.05 26.43 -49.27
N ASN A 16 -28.11 26.27 -48.48
CA ASN A 16 -28.96 25.09 -48.36
C ASN A 16 -29.84 24.92 -49.61
N GLN A 17 -30.09 23.67 -50.01
CA GLN A 17 -31.36 23.11 -50.52
C GLN A 17 -31.11 21.60 -50.77
N SER A 18 -31.49 20.72 -49.85
CA SER A 18 -32.80 20.02 -49.76
C SER A 18 -32.98 18.91 -50.81
N GLN A 19 -33.24 17.69 -50.29
CA GLN A 19 -33.71 16.45 -50.94
C GLN A 19 -32.64 15.69 -51.76
N GLU A 20 -32.37 14.40 -51.63
CA GLU A 20 -33.24 13.27 -51.28
C GLU A 20 -32.41 12.00 -50.93
N LYS A 21 -32.94 11.20 -50.00
CA LYS A 21 -32.82 9.74 -49.82
C LYS A 21 -31.47 9.00 -50.02
N LYS A 22 -30.96 8.53 -48.86
CA LYS A 22 -30.41 7.18 -48.56
C LYS A 22 -30.02 6.29 -49.75
N THR A 23 -28.72 6.01 -49.87
CA THR A 23 -28.19 4.64 -50.02
C THR A 23 -26.76 4.61 -49.48
N ASN A 24 -26.56 3.97 -48.32
CA ASN A 24 -25.23 3.67 -47.80
C ASN A 24 -24.68 2.48 -48.60
N ILE A 25 -23.79 2.75 -49.56
CA ILE A 25 -22.90 1.72 -50.10
C ILE A 25 -21.69 1.70 -49.17
N ILE A 26 -21.68 0.74 -48.23
CA ILE A 26 -20.49 0.45 -47.41
C ILE A 26 -19.66 -0.57 -48.20
N HIS A 27 -18.49 -0.13 -48.64
CA HIS A 27 -17.42 -1.01 -49.10
C HIS A 27 -17.06 -2.01 -48.01
N THR A 28 -17.21 -3.30 -48.32
CA THR A 28 -16.82 -4.41 -47.45
C THR A 28 -15.40 -4.86 -47.81
N PRO A 29 -14.43 -4.84 -46.89
CA PRO A 29 -13.25 -5.68 -47.00
C PRO A 29 -13.48 -6.97 -46.20
N ALA A 30 -13.67 -8.06 -46.95
CA ALA A 30 -13.41 -9.46 -46.61
C ALA A 30 -13.37 -9.87 -45.11
N PHE A 31 -14.54 -10.08 -44.50
CA PHE A 31 -14.72 -10.89 -43.30
C PHE A 31 -15.24 -12.30 -43.66
N PHE A 32 -14.51 -13.04 -44.50
CA PHE A 32 -15.02 -14.34 -45.00
C PHE A 32 -14.09 -15.55 -44.87
N VAL A 33 -12.90 -15.45 -44.26
CA VAL A 33 -11.96 -16.59 -44.21
C VAL A 33 -11.70 -17.19 -42.81
N VAL A 34 -12.07 -16.53 -41.71
CA VAL A 34 -11.82 -17.10 -40.35
C VAL A 34 -13.03 -17.87 -39.79
N VAL A 35 -14.23 -17.68 -40.33
CA VAL A 35 -15.45 -18.35 -39.83
C VAL A 35 -15.57 -19.79 -40.36
N PHE A 36 -15.06 -20.09 -41.56
CA PHE A 36 -15.21 -21.42 -42.17
C PHE A 36 -14.40 -22.54 -41.50
N PHE A 37 -13.30 -22.22 -40.80
CA PHE A 37 -12.49 -23.21 -40.09
C PHE A 37 -13.01 -23.54 -38.67
N LEU A 38 -13.91 -22.72 -38.11
CA LEU A 38 -14.44 -22.96 -36.76
C LEU A 38 -15.63 -23.94 -36.77
N ILE A 39 -16.42 -23.93 -37.85
CA ILE A 39 -17.62 -24.76 -37.98
C ILE A 39 -17.27 -26.25 -38.15
N SER A 40 -16.07 -26.58 -38.64
CA SER A 40 -15.64 -27.98 -38.79
C SER A 40 -15.22 -28.66 -37.48
N GLN A 41 -15.10 -27.93 -36.36
CA GLN A 41 -14.71 -28.48 -35.05
C GLN A 41 -15.74 -28.31 -33.93
N LEU A 42 -16.83 -27.60 -34.17
CA LEU A 42 -17.95 -27.47 -33.24
C LEU A 42 -19.05 -28.41 -33.72
N LYS A 43 -19.14 -29.59 -33.11
CA LYS A 43 -20.27 -30.49 -33.34
C LYS A 43 -21.39 -30.12 -32.38
N LEU A 44 -22.50 -29.67 -32.93
CA LEU A 44 -23.76 -29.56 -32.22
C LEU A 44 -24.53 -30.86 -32.42
N ASP A 45 -24.70 -31.62 -31.34
CA ASP A 45 -25.61 -32.77 -31.28
C ASP A 45 -26.78 -32.42 -30.37
N GLY A 46 -27.90 -32.01 -30.98
CA GLY A 46 -29.06 -31.48 -30.25
C GLY A 46 -28.72 -30.21 -29.46
N SER A 47 -28.89 -30.24 -28.14
CA SER A 47 -28.52 -29.16 -27.21
C SER A 47 -27.09 -29.25 -26.68
N THR A 48 -26.30 -30.23 -27.15
CA THR A 48 -24.96 -30.51 -26.65
C THR A 48 -23.92 -29.91 -27.59
N LEU A 49 -23.05 -29.06 -27.05
CA LEU A 49 -21.90 -28.52 -27.77
C LEU A 49 -20.66 -29.34 -27.42
N GLU A 50 -20.16 -30.10 -28.38
CA GLU A 50 -18.85 -30.74 -28.25
C GLU A 50 -17.75 -29.73 -28.58
N LEU A 51 -16.87 -29.49 -27.60
CA LEU A 51 -15.75 -28.57 -27.74
C LEU A 51 -14.46 -29.38 -27.84
N SER A 52 -13.78 -29.32 -28.98
CA SER A 52 -12.44 -29.89 -29.11
C SER A 52 -11.42 -29.12 -28.25
N TYR A 53 -10.33 -29.80 -27.90
CA TYR A 53 -9.22 -29.22 -27.16
C TYR A 53 -8.58 -28.05 -27.93
N GLU A 54 -8.45 -28.21 -29.25
CA GLU A 54 -7.93 -27.19 -30.16
C GLU A 54 -8.83 -25.95 -30.20
N THR A 55 -10.15 -26.17 -30.23
CA THR A 55 -11.13 -25.07 -30.21
C THR A 55 -11.09 -24.35 -28.87
N TRP A 56 -11.03 -25.09 -27.75
CA TRP A 56 -10.86 -24.49 -26.43
C TRP A 56 -9.61 -23.60 -26.36
N LEU A 57 -8.47 -24.12 -26.85
CA LEU A 57 -7.21 -23.38 -26.87
C LEU A 57 -7.30 -22.13 -27.71
N PHE A 58 -7.89 -22.23 -28.90
CA PHE A 58 -8.08 -21.10 -29.79
C PHE A 58 -8.88 -19.99 -29.11
N LEU A 59 -10.00 -20.34 -28.46
CA LEU A 59 -10.85 -19.39 -27.75
C LEU A 59 -10.13 -18.73 -26.56
N HIS A 60 -9.28 -19.46 -25.85
CA HIS A 60 -8.58 -18.98 -24.65
C HIS A 60 -7.17 -18.42 -24.93
N LYS A 61 -6.69 -18.47 -26.18
CA LYS A 61 -5.32 -18.08 -26.55
C LYS A 61 -5.00 -16.66 -26.09
N ARG A 62 -5.91 -15.71 -26.33
CA ARG A 62 -5.72 -14.31 -25.94
C ARG A 62 -5.54 -14.13 -24.43
N VAL A 63 -6.26 -14.90 -23.61
CA VAL A 63 -6.15 -14.85 -22.15
C VAL A 63 -4.79 -15.39 -21.71
N LEU A 64 -4.39 -16.54 -22.24
CA LEU A 64 -3.10 -17.15 -21.94
C LEU A 64 -1.92 -16.25 -22.33
N ASP A 65 -1.99 -15.61 -23.51
CA ASP A 65 -0.97 -14.67 -23.97
C ASP A 65 -0.92 -13.42 -23.08
N SER A 66 -2.08 -12.88 -22.67
CA SER A 66 -2.16 -11.74 -21.75
C SER A 66 -1.55 -12.04 -20.39
N ILE A 67 -1.69 -13.26 -19.87
CA ILE A 67 -1.05 -13.68 -18.61
C ILE A 67 0.47 -13.72 -18.78
N CYS A 68 0.98 -14.27 -19.88
CA CYS A 68 2.42 -14.32 -20.15
C CYS A 68 3.00 -12.90 -20.29
N ASP A 69 2.33 -12.01 -21.02
CA ASP A 69 2.73 -10.62 -21.17
C ASP A 69 2.76 -9.89 -19.82
N PHE A 70 1.76 -10.12 -18.97
CA PHE A 70 1.72 -9.56 -17.62
C PHE A 70 2.90 -10.04 -16.78
N VAL A 71 3.16 -11.36 -16.77
CA VAL A 71 4.30 -11.93 -16.03
C VAL A 71 5.62 -11.37 -16.57
N SER A 72 5.79 -11.23 -17.88
CA SER A 72 7.00 -10.64 -18.46
C SER A 72 7.22 -9.22 -17.95
N LYS A 73 6.20 -8.36 -18.09
CA LYS A 73 6.29 -6.96 -17.65
C LYS A 73 6.59 -6.85 -16.15
N LEU A 74 6.01 -7.74 -15.34
CA LEU A 74 6.26 -7.76 -13.91
C LEU A 74 7.72 -8.14 -13.60
N LEU A 75 8.28 -9.13 -14.30
CA LEU A 75 9.66 -9.57 -14.13
C LEU A 75 10.70 -8.59 -14.70
N ASP A 76 10.30 -7.69 -15.60
CA ASP A 76 11.15 -6.61 -16.12
C ASP A 76 11.22 -5.42 -15.15
N HIS A 77 10.35 -5.38 -14.15
CA HIS A 77 10.37 -4.34 -13.13
C HIS A 77 11.59 -4.54 -12.20
N GLU A 78 12.45 -3.52 -12.06
CA GLU A 78 13.74 -3.60 -11.32
C GLU A 78 13.63 -4.20 -9.91
N ARG A 79 12.49 -3.99 -9.25
CA ARG A 79 12.21 -4.50 -7.90
C ARG A 79 11.85 -5.98 -7.83
N VAL A 80 11.64 -6.65 -8.97
CA VAL A 80 11.14 -8.01 -9.07
C VAL A 80 12.23 -8.91 -9.63
N ASN A 81 12.94 -9.61 -8.73
CA ASN A 81 13.98 -10.57 -9.11
C ASN A 81 13.76 -11.90 -8.36
N PRO A 82 12.69 -12.64 -8.67
CA PRO A 82 12.37 -13.88 -7.97
C PRO A 82 13.31 -15.01 -8.38
N ARG A 83 13.60 -15.92 -7.44
CA ARG A 83 14.27 -17.19 -7.76
C ARG A 83 13.29 -18.26 -8.24
N VAL A 84 12.03 -18.14 -7.82
CA VAL A 84 10.97 -19.11 -8.08
C VAL A 84 9.67 -18.36 -8.41
N LEU A 85 8.99 -18.78 -9.46
CA LEU A 85 7.62 -18.38 -9.79
C LEU A 85 6.67 -19.47 -9.27
N ILE A 86 5.81 -19.12 -8.31
CA ILE A 86 4.80 -20.02 -7.77
C ILE A 86 3.51 -19.84 -8.56
N VAL A 87 3.03 -20.91 -9.19
CA VAL A 87 1.83 -20.89 -10.04
C VAL A 87 0.67 -21.53 -9.28
N THR A 88 -0.27 -20.70 -8.83
CA THR A 88 -1.38 -21.07 -7.95
C THR A 88 -2.72 -20.50 -8.45
N GLY A 89 -3.83 -21.09 -8.01
CA GLY A 89 -5.20 -20.74 -8.42
C GLY A 89 -5.84 -21.80 -9.32
N GLY A 90 -7.15 -21.70 -9.53
CA GLY A 90 -7.90 -22.66 -10.36
C GLY A 90 -7.39 -22.74 -11.80
N PHE A 91 -7.09 -21.59 -12.40
CA PHE A 91 -6.60 -21.53 -13.79
C PHE A 91 -5.19 -22.10 -13.96
N SER A 92 -4.43 -22.30 -12.87
CA SER A 92 -3.13 -22.98 -12.93
C SER A 92 -3.23 -24.44 -13.35
N ASN A 93 -4.39 -25.07 -13.16
CA ASN A 93 -4.65 -26.42 -13.67
C ASN A 93 -4.81 -26.48 -15.21
N CYS A 94 -4.86 -25.33 -15.89
CA CYS A 94 -4.85 -25.27 -17.34
C CYS A 94 -3.55 -25.88 -17.89
N PRO A 95 -3.61 -26.92 -18.75
CA PRO A 95 -2.40 -27.61 -19.22
C PRO A 95 -1.48 -26.74 -20.09
N TYR A 96 -1.94 -25.56 -20.50
CA TYR A 96 -1.19 -24.67 -21.38
C TYR A 96 -0.47 -23.53 -20.67
N ILE A 97 -0.80 -23.22 -19.41
CA ILE A 97 -0.23 -22.04 -18.75
C ILE A 97 1.21 -22.29 -18.32
N VAL A 98 1.48 -23.40 -17.63
CA VAL A 98 2.82 -23.73 -17.12
C VAL A 98 3.83 -23.89 -18.26
N PRO A 99 3.57 -24.66 -19.34
CA PRO A 99 4.53 -24.77 -20.45
C PRO A 99 4.85 -23.43 -21.13
N ARG A 100 3.87 -22.53 -21.23
CA ARG A 100 4.08 -21.18 -21.80
C ARG A 100 4.92 -20.31 -20.88
N LEU A 101 4.66 -20.33 -19.58
CA LEU A 101 5.48 -19.64 -18.60
C LEU A 101 6.91 -20.20 -18.59
N GLU A 102 7.09 -21.52 -18.63
CA GLU A 102 8.42 -22.15 -18.73
C GLU A 102 9.18 -21.70 -19.97
N LYS A 103 8.49 -21.58 -21.12
CA LYS A 103 9.10 -21.04 -22.34
C LYS A 103 9.56 -19.59 -22.12
N LEU A 104 8.68 -18.74 -21.60
CA LEU A 104 8.97 -17.33 -21.31
C LEU A 104 10.16 -17.16 -20.35
N LEU A 105 10.27 -18.02 -19.33
CA LEU A 105 11.35 -17.94 -18.34
C LEU A 105 12.68 -18.50 -18.85
N ARG A 106 12.67 -19.47 -19.77
CA ARG A 106 13.89 -20.00 -20.42
C ARG A 106 14.58 -18.96 -21.29
N GLU A 107 13.83 -18.02 -21.84
CA GLU A 107 14.33 -16.94 -22.70
C GLU A 107 15.01 -15.81 -21.90
N ARG A 108 14.96 -15.84 -20.56
CA ARG A 108 15.56 -14.82 -19.68
C ARG A 108 17.00 -15.16 -19.30
N GLU A 109 17.82 -14.11 -19.13
CA GLU A 109 19.22 -14.24 -18.69
C GLU A 109 19.37 -14.94 -17.33
N LYS A 110 18.44 -14.69 -16.42
CA LYS A 110 18.42 -15.30 -15.08
C LYS A 110 17.38 -16.42 -15.05
N PRO A 111 17.78 -17.68 -14.83
CA PRO A 111 16.83 -18.79 -14.79
C PRO A 111 15.93 -18.66 -13.55
N ILE A 112 14.62 -18.62 -13.78
CA ILE A 112 13.59 -18.63 -12.74
C ILE A 112 12.93 -20.00 -12.76
N LYS A 113 12.90 -20.69 -11.62
CA LYS A 113 12.24 -22.00 -11.51
C LYS A 113 10.73 -21.81 -11.40
N ILE A 114 9.94 -22.69 -12.01
CA ILE A 114 8.50 -22.75 -11.74
C ILE A 114 8.24 -23.79 -10.67
N TYR A 115 7.39 -23.44 -9.72
CA TYR A 115 6.81 -24.36 -8.75
C TYR A 115 5.29 -24.30 -8.85
N GLN A 116 4.68 -25.45 -9.15
CA GLN A 116 3.24 -25.63 -9.10
C GLN A 116 2.91 -26.59 -7.94
N PRO A 117 2.13 -26.15 -6.94
CA PRO A 117 1.60 -27.05 -5.92
C PRO A 117 0.74 -28.15 -6.53
N SER A 118 0.66 -29.31 -5.88
CA SER A 118 -0.19 -30.42 -6.31
C SER A 118 -1.68 -30.04 -6.39
N ILE A 119 -2.13 -29.16 -5.50
CA ILE A 119 -3.50 -28.65 -5.45
C ILE A 119 -3.46 -27.11 -5.54
N PRO A 120 -3.25 -26.54 -6.74
CA PRO A 120 -2.99 -25.11 -6.87
C PRO A 120 -4.22 -24.26 -6.54
N HIS A 121 -5.44 -24.77 -6.72
CA HIS A 121 -6.67 -24.03 -6.42
C HIS A 121 -6.93 -23.84 -4.92
N GLU A 122 -6.44 -24.74 -4.07
CA GLU A 122 -6.58 -24.65 -2.59
C GLU A 122 -5.41 -23.93 -1.93
N THR A 123 -4.28 -23.76 -2.64
CA THR A 123 -3.02 -23.30 -2.06
C THR A 123 -3.12 -21.96 -1.33
N VAL A 124 -3.93 -21.01 -1.83
CA VAL A 124 -4.13 -19.71 -1.17
C VAL A 124 -4.84 -19.87 0.19
N VAL A 125 -5.85 -20.74 0.24
CA VAL A 125 -6.60 -21.02 1.47
C VAL A 125 -5.71 -21.78 2.46
N CYS A 126 -5.01 -22.82 2.00
CA CYS A 126 -4.05 -23.56 2.82
C CYS A 126 -2.97 -22.65 3.40
N GLY A 127 -2.38 -21.77 2.58
CA GLY A 127 -1.40 -20.78 3.04
C GLY A 127 -1.97 -19.81 4.08
N SER A 128 -3.23 -19.39 3.91
CA SER A 128 -3.91 -18.50 4.86
C SER A 128 -4.18 -19.18 6.21
N VAL A 129 -4.60 -20.46 6.20
CA VAL A 129 -4.80 -21.25 7.43
C VAL A 129 -3.47 -21.49 8.13
N LEU A 130 -2.43 -21.88 7.40
CA LEU A 130 -1.08 -22.04 7.95
C LEU A 130 -0.57 -20.73 8.53
N TRP A 131 -0.79 -19.60 7.85
CA TRP A 131 -0.47 -18.29 8.38
C TRP A 131 -1.24 -18.02 9.67
N ALA A 132 -2.56 -18.23 9.71
CA ALA A 132 -3.38 -17.98 10.91
C ALA A 132 -3.00 -18.85 12.12
N ILE A 133 -2.51 -20.07 11.89
CA ILE A 133 -2.02 -20.96 12.96
C ILE A 133 -0.63 -20.52 13.43
N HIS A 134 0.24 -20.12 12.50
CA HIS A 134 1.64 -19.85 12.78
C HIS A 134 2.02 -18.36 12.81
N TYR A 135 1.07 -17.43 12.73
CA TYR A 135 1.37 -15.99 12.58
C TYR A 135 2.21 -15.44 13.74
N LYS A 136 2.06 -16.04 14.93
CA LYS A 136 2.83 -15.68 16.13
C LYS A 136 4.29 -16.11 16.06
N HIS A 137 4.61 -17.11 15.22
CA HIS A 137 5.97 -17.59 14.99
C HIS A 137 6.67 -16.85 13.83
N LEU A 138 5.94 -15.98 13.11
CA LEU A 138 6.57 -15.10 12.13
C LEU A 138 7.34 -14.01 12.88
N SER A 139 8.66 -14.11 12.87
CA SER A 139 9.54 -13.12 13.49
C SER A 139 9.62 -11.84 12.68
N THR A 140 9.39 -11.90 11.36
CA THR A 140 9.62 -10.79 10.44
C THR A 140 8.43 -10.53 9.53
N PHE A 141 8.12 -9.25 9.37
CA PHE A 141 7.05 -8.71 8.54
C PHE A 141 7.65 -7.73 7.53
N ARG A 142 6.87 -7.33 6.52
CA ARG A 142 7.24 -6.25 5.61
C ARG A 142 6.23 -5.11 5.73
N ALA A 143 6.72 -3.89 5.77
CA ALA A 143 5.85 -2.72 5.84
C ALA A 143 5.10 -2.55 4.51
N VAL A 144 3.76 -2.50 4.57
CA VAL A 144 2.91 -2.32 3.39
C VAL A 144 3.00 -0.89 2.83
N SER A 145 3.37 0.06 3.68
CA SER A 145 3.50 1.48 3.35
C SER A 145 4.72 2.06 4.06
N THR A 146 5.23 3.17 3.53
CA THR A 146 6.20 3.99 4.26
C THR A 146 5.45 4.71 5.37
N LEU A 147 5.89 4.52 6.61
CA LEU A 147 5.31 5.18 7.77
C LEU A 147 6.25 6.27 8.24
N GLY A 148 5.66 7.41 8.56
CA GLY A 148 6.38 8.52 9.13
C GLY A 148 5.58 9.19 10.21
N TRP A 149 6.29 9.90 11.07
CA TRP A 149 5.68 10.77 12.04
C TRP A 149 6.01 12.22 11.71
N CYS A 150 5.04 13.07 11.94
CA CYS A 150 5.15 14.51 11.82
C CYS A 150 5.23 15.07 13.22
N VAL A 151 6.29 15.83 13.48
CA VAL A 151 6.28 16.81 14.55
C VAL A 151 6.77 18.12 14.03
N ASP A 152 6.18 19.15 14.60
CA ASP A 152 6.60 20.52 14.42
C ASP A 152 8.06 20.71 14.88
N LYS A 153 8.98 20.79 13.92
CA LYS A 153 10.39 21.10 14.17
C LYS A 153 10.62 22.61 14.14
N ILE A 154 11.42 23.15 15.07
CA ILE A 154 11.85 24.55 15.08
C ILE A 154 12.70 24.84 13.84
N TRP A 155 12.38 25.93 13.14
CA TRP A 155 13.17 26.43 12.02
C TRP A 155 14.48 27.08 12.47
N TYR A 156 15.60 26.69 11.86
CA TYR A 156 16.91 27.31 12.10
C TYR A 156 17.37 28.16 10.91
N PRO A 157 18.17 29.22 11.14
CA PRO A 157 18.86 29.94 10.08
C PRO A 157 19.86 29.00 9.37
N GLY A 158 19.47 28.47 8.21
CA GLY A 158 20.20 27.43 7.47
C GLY A 158 19.30 26.33 6.92
N ASP A 159 18.09 26.18 7.45
CA ASP A 159 17.07 25.33 6.85
C ASP A 159 16.61 25.93 5.49
N PRO A 160 16.31 25.09 4.47
CA PRO A 160 16.01 25.56 3.10
C PRO A 160 14.77 26.43 3.07
N ASP A 161 14.80 27.63 2.50
CA ASP A 161 13.62 28.51 2.43
C ASP A 161 12.53 27.92 1.51
N ASP A 162 11.56 27.19 2.09
CA ASP A 162 10.43 26.60 1.37
C ASP A 162 9.06 26.99 1.94
N ASP A 163 8.02 26.72 1.16
CA ASP A 163 6.60 26.99 1.43
C ASP A 163 5.98 26.05 2.47
N HIS A 164 6.72 25.05 2.93
CA HIS A 164 6.33 24.11 3.99
C HIS A 164 6.48 24.68 5.42
N LYS A 165 6.78 25.98 5.52
CA LYS A 165 6.83 26.76 6.77
C LYS A 165 5.41 27.02 7.27
N VAL A 166 5.08 26.47 8.44
CA VAL A 166 3.90 26.89 9.18
C VAL A 166 4.24 28.18 9.93
N SER A 167 3.54 29.26 9.59
CA SER A 167 3.82 30.60 10.10
C SER A 167 3.47 30.73 11.59
N THR A 168 4.04 31.77 12.21
CA THR A 168 3.85 32.12 13.63
C THR A 168 2.41 32.41 14.03
N SER A 169 1.50 32.69 13.08
CA SER A 169 0.08 32.93 13.38
C SER A 169 -0.76 31.66 13.51
N GLU A 170 -0.31 30.54 12.93
CA GLU A 170 -0.97 29.23 13.04
C GLU A 170 -0.33 28.35 14.13
N SER A 171 0.88 28.73 14.57
CA SER A 171 1.63 28.04 15.61
C SER A 171 1.30 28.62 16.99
N PRO A 172 0.68 27.85 17.92
CA PRO A 172 0.43 28.31 19.29
C PRO A 172 1.72 28.61 20.08
N THR A 173 2.89 28.45 19.45
CA THR A 173 4.19 28.42 20.12
C THR A 173 5.10 29.57 19.74
N GLY A 174 4.71 30.43 18.79
CA GLY A 174 5.50 31.58 18.33
C GLY A 174 6.76 31.26 17.51
N TYR A 175 7.00 29.99 17.17
CA TYR A 175 8.10 29.55 16.31
C TYR A 175 7.58 29.19 14.92
N ILE A 176 8.39 29.48 13.88
CA ILE A 176 8.20 28.94 12.52
C ILE A 176 8.51 27.44 12.60
N ARG A 177 7.54 26.62 12.18
CA ARG A 177 7.61 25.16 12.29
C ARG A 177 7.62 24.53 10.91
N LYS A 178 8.36 23.43 10.75
CA LYS A 178 8.33 22.60 9.52
C LYS A 178 7.64 21.27 9.79
N ARG A 179 6.68 20.90 8.93
CA ARG A 179 5.99 19.59 8.98
C ARG A 179 6.77 18.52 8.22
N LEU A 180 7.92 18.15 8.77
CA LEU A 180 8.79 17.12 8.18
C LEU A 180 8.18 15.73 8.33
N PHE A 181 8.32 14.92 7.27
CA PHE A 181 8.02 13.49 7.31
C PHE A 181 9.25 12.76 7.82
N ASN A 182 9.31 12.52 9.14
CA ASN A 182 10.39 11.73 9.71
C ASN A 182 10.04 10.24 9.58
N THR A 183 10.86 9.50 8.85
CA THR A 183 10.56 8.13 8.43
C THR A 183 10.81 7.14 9.57
N ILE A 184 9.78 6.41 9.97
CA ILE A 184 9.88 5.30 10.94
C ILE A 184 10.32 4.02 10.21
N ILE A 185 9.62 3.67 9.12
CA ILE A 185 9.91 2.50 8.29
C ILE A 185 9.49 2.77 6.86
N ARG A 186 10.26 2.26 5.88
CA ARG A 186 9.90 2.40 4.45
C ARG A 186 9.10 1.20 3.98
N ARG A 187 8.26 1.45 2.98
CA ARG A 187 7.55 0.39 2.25
C ARG A 187 8.51 -0.72 1.81
N ASP A 188 8.04 -1.95 1.97
CA ASP A 188 8.72 -3.21 1.68
C ASP A 188 9.91 -3.54 2.58
N ASP A 189 10.34 -2.65 3.48
CA ASP A 189 11.41 -2.96 4.44
C ASP A 189 10.93 -4.00 5.45
N LYS A 190 11.86 -4.86 5.86
CA LYS A 190 11.59 -5.91 6.83
C LYS A 190 11.66 -5.35 8.24
N PHE A 191 10.76 -5.78 9.11
CA PHE A 191 10.79 -5.44 10.53
C PHE A 191 10.34 -6.60 11.40
N GLU A 192 10.79 -6.60 12.64
CA GLU A 192 10.37 -7.57 13.65
C GLU A 192 9.14 -7.07 14.41
N ASN A 193 8.23 -7.97 14.75
CA ASN A 193 7.02 -7.59 15.48
C ASN A 193 7.37 -7.12 16.90
N GLY A 194 7.13 -5.84 17.17
CA GLY A 194 7.51 -5.19 18.42
C GLY A 194 8.81 -4.41 18.37
N VAL A 195 9.42 -4.23 17.19
CA VAL A 195 10.57 -3.32 17.07
C VAL A 195 10.18 -1.91 17.51
N GLU A 196 11.06 -1.29 18.30
CA GLU A 196 10.85 0.01 18.93
C GLU A 196 11.75 1.06 18.27
N HIS A 197 11.15 2.16 17.86
CA HIS A 197 11.85 3.38 17.43
C HIS A 197 11.63 4.45 18.50
N ARG A 198 12.72 4.90 19.12
CA ARG A 198 12.65 6.00 20.10
C ARG A 198 12.88 7.31 19.39
N GLU A 199 11.97 8.23 19.62
CA GLU A 199 12.06 9.59 19.12
C GLU A 199 12.06 10.54 20.30
N GLU A 200 12.94 11.52 20.25
CA GLU A 200 13.03 12.60 21.20
C GLU A 200 12.46 13.86 20.58
N TYR A 201 11.62 14.56 21.34
CA TYR A 201 11.03 15.82 20.94
C TYR A 201 11.34 16.90 21.96
N ILE A 202 11.73 18.09 21.50
CA ILE A 202 11.98 19.23 22.38
C ILE A 202 10.70 20.06 22.44
N ILE A 203 10.05 20.05 23.60
CA ILE A 203 8.90 20.90 23.90
C ILE A 203 9.43 22.32 24.17
N PRO A 204 8.99 23.34 23.41
CA PRO A 204 9.37 24.71 23.69
C PRO A 204 8.85 25.19 25.04
N ARG A 205 9.47 26.25 25.57
CA ARG A 205 9.01 26.90 26.81
C ARG A 205 7.59 27.41 26.67
N TYR A 206 6.88 27.42 27.79
CA TYR A 206 5.54 27.99 27.95
C TYR A 206 4.46 27.41 27.03
N GLN A 207 4.69 26.20 26.49
CA GLN A 207 3.67 25.50 25.71
C GLN A 207 2.59 24.89 26.57
N LYS A 208 1.34 25.04 26.13
CA LYS A 208 0.15 24.44 26.74
C LYS A 208 -0.24 23.11 26.10
N SER A 209 0.21 22.88 24.87
CA SER A 209 0.00 21.61 24.18
C SER A 209 1.05 21.35 23.12
N VAL A 210 1.15 20.08 22.72
CA VAL A 210 1.92 19.61 21.56
C VAL A 210 1.02 18.72 20.72
N GLU A 211 1.01 18.98 19.41
CA GLU A 211 0.38 18.11 18.41
C GLU A 211 1.46 17.29 17.70
N PHE A 212 1.16 16.02 17.45
CA PHE A 212 1.94 15.18 16.56
C PHE A 212 1.00 14.30 15.74
N ALA A 213 1.50 13.79 14.61
CA ALA A 213 0.67 13.03 13.69
C ALA A 213 1.44 11.88 13.05
N LEU A 214 0.76 10.75 12.86
CA LEU A 214 1.26 9.63 12.08
C LEU A 214 0.74 9.73 10.66
N TYR A 215 1.60 9.43 9.69
CA TYR A 215 1.31 9.44 8.28
C TYR A 215 1.75 8.13 7.63
N LYS A 216 1.09 7.77 6.53
CA LYS A 216 1.52 6.72 5.62
C LYS A 216 1.68 7.24 4.20
N SER A 217 2.54 6.58 3.44
CA SER A 217 2.75 6.83 2.02
C SER A 217 2.90 5.53 1.24
N GLU A 218 2.32 5.50 0.04
CA GLU A 218 2.54 4.40 -0.91
C GLU A 218 3.93 4.45 -1.56
N HIS A 219 4.62 5.59 -1.47
CA HIS A 219 5.96 5.78 -2.02
C HIS A 219 7.03 5.25 -1.07
N LYS A 220 7.96 4.45 -1.59
CA LYS A 220 9.12 3.96 -0.81
C LYS A 220 10.12 5.07 -0.47
N TYR A 221 10.30 6.02 -1.39
CA TYR A 221 11.29 7.10 -1.32
C TYR A 221 10.67 8.43 -1.78
N GLY A 222 11.35 9.55 -1.49
CA GLY A 222 10.95 10.87 -2.00
C GLY A 222 9.83 11.55 -1.23
N VAL A 223 9.50 11.04 -0.04
CA VAL A 223 8.60 11.69 0.92
C VAL A 223 9.44 12.51 1.88
N GLN A 224 9.25 13.82 1.89
CA GLN A 224 10.00 14.76 2.73
C GLN A 224 9.11 15.55 3.68
N TYR A 225 7.89 15.87 3.25
CA TYR A 225 6.97 16.73 3.99
C TYR A 225 5.60 16.08 4.13
N CYS A 226 4.96 16.29 5.29
CA CYS A 226 3.68 15.67 5.62
C CYS A 226 2.47 16.38 5.00
N ASP A 227 2.66 17.60 4.51
CA ASP A 227 1.66 18.39 3.80
C ASP A 227 1.59 18.12 2.29
N ASP A 228 2.53 17.35 1.73
CA ASP A 228 2.45 16.82 0.38
C ASP A 228 1.32 15.78 0.27
N LYS A 229 0.08 16.28 0.08
CA LYS A 229 -1.14 15.47 -0.04
C LYS A 229 -1.11 14.46 -1.20
N SER A 230 -0.21 14.65 -2.17
CA SER A 230 -0.06 13.69 -3.28
C SER A 230 0.68 12.43 -2.86
N LYS A 231 1.52 12.51 -1.81
CA LYS A 231 2.35 11.40 -1.33
C LYS A 231 2.01 10.95 0.08
N CYS A 232 1.46 11.83 0.92
CA CYS A 232 1.25 11.60 2.34
C CYS A 232 -0.24 11.52 2.66
N GLN A 233 -0.62 10.45 3.35
CA GLN A 233 -1.95 10.28 3.93
C GLN A 233 -1.84 10.31 5.46
N LEU A 234 -2.62 11.19 6.09
CA LEU A 234 -2.72 11.23 7.55
C LEU A 234 -3.37 9.94 8.06
N LEU A 235 -2.75 9.29 9.04
CA LEU A 235 -3.30 8.16 9.78
C LEU A 235 -4.02 8.63 11.03
N LYS A 236 -3.32 9.38 11.90
CA LYS A 236 -3.88 9.82 13.17
C LYS A 236 -3.17 11.07 13.69
N LYS A 237 -3.94 11.95 14.33
CA LYS A 237 -3.43 13.11 15.08
C LYS A 237 -3.54 12.83 16.58
N PHE A 238 -2.58 13.34 17.32
CA PHE A 238 -2.50 13.23 18.76
C PHE A 238 -2.22 14.60 19.34
N GLU A 239 -2.85 14.90 20.46
CA GLU A 239 -2.66 16.16 21.16
C GLU A 239 -2.42 15.88 22.64
N MET A 240 -1.32 16.39 23.17
CA MET A 240 -0.96 16.34 24.59
C MET A 240 -1.10 17.73 25.18
N TYR A 241 -1.73 17.84 26.35
CA TYR A 241 -1.91 19.11 27.06
C TYR A 241 -1.08 19.14 28.34
N PHE A 242 -0.59 20.33 28.70
CA PHE A 242 0.16 20.57 29.93
C PHE A 242 -0.64 21.53 30.81
N GLU A 243 -0.92 21.13 32.04
CA GLU A 243 -1.64 21.99 32.99
C GLU A 243 -0.74 23.15 33.41
N ASN A 244 0.55 22.84 33.63
CA ASN A 244 1.57 23.81 34.00
C ASN A 244 2.62 23.92 32.89
N PRO A 245 2.56 24.96 32.03
CA PRO A 245 3.56 25.15 30.98
C PRO A 245 4.98 25.28 31.53
N PHE A 246 5.93 24.57 30.92
CA PHE A 246 7.31 24.51 31.39
C PHE A 246 8.04 25.85 31.20
N SER A 247 8.75 26.31 32.24
CA SER A 247 9.60 27.51 32.18
C SER A 247 10.88 27.29 31.35
N GLU A 248 11.32 26.04 31.25
CA GLU A 248 12.47 25.58 30.45
C GLU A 248 12.02 24.66 29.30
N GLN A 249 12.94 24.39 28.37
CA GLN A 249 12.67 23.40 27.33
C GLN A 249 12.69 22.01 27.96
N VAL A 250 11.76 21.15 27.57
CA VAL A 250 11.65 19.80 28.10
C VAL A 250 11.77 18.79 26.96
N THR A 251 12.62 17.78 27.16
CA THR A 251 12.69 16.63 26.24
C THR A 251 11.54 15.67 26.54
N PHE A 252 10.75 15.38 25.53
CA PHE A 252 9.67 14.40 25.53
C PHE A 252 10.10 13.19 24.72
N GLU A 253 10.15 12.04 25.38
CA GLU A 253 10.46 10.77 24.73
C GLU A 253 9.18 10.03 24.34
N ILE A 254 9.12 9.57 23.09
CA ILE A 254 8.08 8.70 22.58
C ILE A 254 8.69 7.47 21.92
N ALA A 255 8.17 6.30 22.28
CA ALA A 255 8.52 5.03 21.68
C ALA A 255 7.44 4.61 20.69
N ILE A 256 7.83 4.46 19.42
CA ILE A 256 7.00 4.02 18.31
C ILE A 256 7.28 2.54 18.07
N ILE A 257 6.35 1.69 18.44
CA ILE A 257 6.49 0.24 18.40
C ILE A 257 5.70 -0.30 17.21
N LEU A 258 6.40 -0.85 16.22
CA LEU A 258 5.79 -1.45 15.04
C LEU A 258 5.25 -2.84 15.36
N LYS A 259 3.98 -3.08 15.03
CA LYS A 259 3.33 -4.39 15.09
C LYS A 259 2.85 -4.80 13.70
N ASN A 260 2.42 -6.05 13.57
CA ASN A 260 1.99 -6.63 12.28
C ASN A 260 0.85 -5.84 11.59
N ASP A 261 -0.10 -5.30 12.33
CA ASP A 261 -1.30 -4.61 11.81
C ASP A 261 -1.47 -3.18 12.31
N ARG A 262 -0.57 -2.72 13.20
CA ARG A 262 -0.72 -1.45 13.92
C ARG A 262 0.62 -0.85 14.33
N VAL A 263 0.57 0.43 14.70
CA VAL A 263 1.61 1.11 15.47
C VAL A 263 1.10 1.27 16.90
N GLN A 264 1.97 1.01 17.88
CA GLN A 264 1.74 1.40 19.25
C GLN A 264 2.68 2.55 19.61
N LEU A 265 2.12 3.65 20.09
CA LEU A 265 2.86 4.75 20.68
C LEU A 265 2.88 4.55 22.20
N SER A 266 4.06 4.54 22.80
CA SER A 266 4.27 4.51 24.24
C SER A 266 5.00 5.77 24.66
N TYR A 267 4.52 6.45 25.70
CA TYR A 267 5.08 7.74 26.11
C TYR A 267 5.06 7.91 27.63
N ARG A 268 5.88 8.83 28.12
CA ARG A 268 5.90 9.30 29.50
C ARG A 268 5.50 10.78 29.49
N HIS A 269 4.40 11.12 30.15
CA HIS A 269 3.89 12.47 30.20
C HIS A 269 4.89 13.37 30.97
N PRO A 270 5.38 14.47 30.37
CA PRO A 270 6.46 15.25 30.96
C PRO A 270 6.02 16.07 32.19
N ASP A 271 4.73 16.40 32.33
CA ASP A 271 4.18 17.18 33.46
C ASP A 271 3.82 16.28 34.65
N THR A 272 3.23 15.10 34.39
CA THR A 272 2.61 14.25 35.42
C THR A 272 3.37 12.95 35.68
N ASP A 273 4.42 12.70 34.91
CA ASP A 273 5.17 11.44 34.88
C ASP A 273 4.38 10.20 34.47
N HIS A 274 3.11 10.38 34.11
CA HIS A 274 2.19 9.30 33.76
C HIS A 274 2.65 8.57 32.50
N ARG A 275 2.71 7.24 32.56
CA ARG A 275 3.00 6.41 31.38
C ARG A 275 1.71 6.00 30.69
N GLY A 276 1.61 6.33 29.42
CA GLY A 276 0.45 6.01 28.59
C GLY A 276 0.86 5.32 27.30
N PHE A 277 -0.14 4.75 26.62
CA PHE A 277 0.06 4.22 25.28
C PHE A 277 -1.21 4.36 24.43
N VAL A 278 -1.02 4.49 23.11
CA VAL A 278 -2.09 4.52 22.11
C VAL A 278 -1.76 3.53 21.00
N GLN A 279 -2.78 2.89 20.45
CA GLN A 279 -2.64 2.00 19.28
C GLN A 279 -3.40 2.56 18.09
N VAL A 280 -2.79 2.51 16.91
CA VAL A 280 -3.37 2.95 15.63
C VAL A 280 -3.17 1.84 14.60
N ARG A 281 -4.25 1.30 14.04
CA ARG A 281 -4.13 0.32 12.95
C ARG A 281 -3.78 1.02 11.65
N PHE A 282 -3.06 0.34 10.76
CA PHE A 282 -2.68 0.90 9.47
C PHE A 282 -3.88 1.23 8.56
N GLU A 283 -5.01 0.57 8.82
CA GLU A 283 -6.27 0.71 8.09
C GLU A 283 -7.20 1.79 8.67
N ASP A 284 -6.94 2.27 9.90
CA ASP A 284 -7.76 3.29 10.58
C ASP A 284 -7.47 4.68 10.00
N GLY A 285 -7.84 4.91 8.73
CA GLY A 285 -7.72 6.20 8.07
C GLY A 285 -8.86 7.14 8.44
N ASN A 286 -9.05 7.46 9.73
CA ASN A 286 -10.06 8.43 10.14
C ASN A 286 -9.41 9.79 10.49
N VAL A 287 -9.52 10.73 9.54
CA VAL A 287 -8.82 12.02 9.49
C VAL A 287 -9.32 13.01 10.56
N GLU A 288 -10.55 12.84 11.05
CA GLU A 288 -11.21 13.84 11.92
C GLU A 288 -11.04 13.60 13.42
N ASP A 289 -10.49 12.46 13.80
CA ASP A 289 -10.52 11.99 15.18
C ASP A 289 -9.15 12.20 15.85
N VAL A 290 -9.01 13.30 16.61
CA VAL A 290 -7.80 13.66 17.35
C VAL A 290 -7.77 12.92 18.69
N VAL A 291 -6.72 12.14 18.93
CA VAL A 291 -6.55 11.45 20.22
C VAL A 291 -5.92 12.41 21.22
N LYS A 292 -6.69 12.78 22.24
CA LYS A 292 -6.15 13.48 23.41
C LYS A 292 -5.40 12.48 24.28
N ILE A 293 -4.14 12.78 24.59
CA ILE A 293 -3.28 11.94 25.42
C ILE A 293 -2.82 12.69 26.66
N GLY A 294 -2.66 11.98 27.78
CA GLY A 294 -2.13 12.57 29.02
C GLY A 294 -3.17 13.21 29.95
N THR A 295 -4.44 13.29 29.57
CA THR A 295 -5.53 13.74 30.47
C THR A 295 -5.99 12.62 31.39
N GLU A 296 -6.23 12.90 32.67
CA GLU A 296 -6.69 11.89 33.64
C GLU A 296 -7.97 11.16 33.18
N LYS A 297 -7.79 9.85 32.94
CA LYS A 297 -8.79 8.78 32.84
C LYS A 297 -9.87 8.94 31.77
N SER A 298 -9.59 8.43 30.57
CA SER A 298 -10.66 7.80 29.79
C SER A 298 -10.75 6.30 30.16
N LYS A 299 -11.98 5.79 30.39
CA LYS A 299 -12.25 4.36 30.58
C LYS A 299 -11.69 3.46 29.45
N ALA A 300 -11.31 4.04 28.30
CA ALA A 300 -10.69 3.35 27.18
C ALA A 300 -9.24 2.91 27.46
N GLU A 301 -8.45 3.68 28.22
CA GLU A 301 -7.07 3.32 28.56
C GLU A 301 -7.02 2.11 29.51
N TYR A 302 -7.92 2.04 30.49
CA TYR A 302 -8.06 0.85 31.35
C TYR A 302 -8.45 -0.39 30.56
N LYS A 303 -9.33 -0.25 29.56
CA LYS A 303 -9.73 -1.38 28.70
C LYS A 303 -8.56 -1.87 27.85
N ASN A 304 -7.77 -0.96 27.29
CA ASN A 304 -6.58 -1.30 26.50
C ASN A 304 -5.47 -1.91 27.36
N MET A 305 -5.28 -1.40 28.58
CA MET A 305 -4.32 -1.94 29.55
C MET A 305 -4.73 -3.33 30.06
N LEU A 306 -6.04 -3.57 30.22
CA LEU A 306 -6.57 -4.91 30.54
C LEU A 306 -6.35 -5.89 29.38
N VAL A 307 -6.57 -5.46 28.13
CA VAL A 307 -6.29 -6.29 26.94
C VAL A 307 -4.80 -6.62 26.86
N PHE A 308 -3.92 -5.66 27.10
CA PHE A 308 -2.47 -5.88 27.15
C PHE A 308 -2.06 -6.88 28.25
N LEU A 309 -2.60 -6.74 29.47
CA LEU A 309 -2.35 -7.67 30.57
C LEU A 309 -2.88 -9.07 30.26
N ILE A 310 -4.06 -9.18 29.65
CA ILE A 310 -4.65 -10.47 29.24
C ILE A 310 -3.78 -11.13 28.16
N ASP A 311 -3.32 -10.39 27.16
CA ASP A 311 -2.46 -10.92 26.10
C ASP A 311 -1.09 -11.34 26.64
N SER A 312 -0.52 -10.57 27.57
CA SER A 312 0.77 -10.89 28.21
C SER A 312 0.66 -12.09 29.15
N VAL A 313 -0.41 -12.20 29.95
CA VAL A 313 -0.67 -13.34 30.85
C VAL A 313 -1.03 -14.60 30.07
N ARG A 314 -1.76 -14.49 28.96
CA ARG A 314 -2.04 -15.62 28.06
C ARG A 314 -0.77 -16.14 27.39
N SER A 315 0.19 -15.28 27.06
CA SER A 315 1.52 -15.70 26.59
C SER A 315 2.21 -16.56 27.64
N ARG A 316 2.35 -16.05 28.87
CA ARG A 316 3.07 -16.76 29.95
C ARG A 316 2.43 -18.06 30.41
N LYS A 317 1.10 -18.15 30.43
CA LYS A 317 0.40 -19.41 30.76
C LYS A 317 0.54 -20.46 29.66
N LYS A 318 0.74 -20.06 28.41
CA LYS A 318 0.92 -20.99 27.29
C LYS A 318 2.32 -21.58 27.28
N ASP A 319 3.32 -20.77 27.63
CA ASP A 319 4.70 -21.24 27.82
C ASP A 319 4.76 -22.35 28.89
N HIS A 320 4.00 -22.21 29.98
CA HIS A 320 3.94 -23.22 31.05
C HIS A 320 3.17 -24.49 30.65
N ILE A 321 2.17 -24.39 29.76
CA ILE A 321 1.45 -25.57 29.23
C ILE A 321 2.32 -26.30 28.19
N GLU A 322 3.08 -25.58 27.36
CA GLU A 322 4.02 -26.18 26.40
C GLU A 322 5.20 -26.85 27.12
N GLU A 323 5.66 -26.31 28.25
CA GLU A 323 6.67 -26.94 29.13
C GLU A 323 6.14 -28.24 29.76
N ILE A 324 4.88 -28.27 30.19
CA ILE A 324 4.22 -29.50 30.69
C ILE A 324 4.02 -30.53 29.57
N LEU A 325 3.67 -30.11 28.35
CA LEU A 325 3.47 -31.00 27.20
C LEU A 325 4.79 -31.53 26.58
N GLN A 326 5.94 -30.94 26.89
CA GLN A 326 7.26 -31.49 26.55
C GLN A 326 7.77 -32.49 27.59
N THR A 327 7.11 -32.61 28.74
CA THR A 327 7.50 -33.49 29.85
C THR A 327 6.59 -34.74 29.96
N VAL A 328 5.65 -34.91 29.03
CA VAL A 328 4.78 -36.11 28.85
C VAL A 328 5.07 -36.70 27.47
#